data_AF-A0A7V1HW98-F1
#
_entry.id   AF-A0A7V1HW98-F1
#
_cell.length_a   1.000
_cell.length_b   1.000
_cell.length_c   1.000
_cell.angle_alpha   90.00
_cell.angle_beta   90.00
_cell.angle_gamma   90.00
#
_symmetry.space_group_name_H-M   'P 1'
#
loop_
_entity.id
_entity.type
_entity.pdbx_description
1 polymer ?
#
loop_
_entity_poly.entity_id
_entity_poly.type
_entity_poly.pdbx_seq_one_letter_code
_entity_poly.pdbx_strand_id
1 'polypeptide(L)'
;MHPKTIVLVTCVKPKRNQKSAAKDLYQGELFEQLMNYAHSLNPDQIFILSGKHHLLHLETEIEPYDLNLNHQSEEALIAWSNKVLQQLAQIADLRKDLFVYLTNDVYRKYLSQHTPNFKVPFVID
;
A
#
# COMPACT_ATOMS: atom_id res chain seq x y z
N MET A 1 -19.64 -13.24 -8.59
CA MET A 1 -18.83 -12.49 -7.62
C MET A 1 -18.88 -11.02 -8.03
N HIS A 2 -19.12 -10.11 -7.09
CA HIS A 2 -19.02 -8.68 -7.35
C HIS A 2 -17.55 -8.26 -7.34
N PRO A 3 -17.13 -7.22 -8.11
CA PRO A 3 -15.79 -6.65 -7.98
C PRO A 3 -15.48 -6.28 -6.54
N LYS A 4 -14.31 -6.66 -6.04
CA LYS A 4 -13.85 -6.29 -4.71
C LYS A 4 -13.32 -4.87 -4.69
N THR A 5 -13.41 -4.20 -3.55
CA THR A 5 -12.70 -2.95 -3.26
C THR A 5 -11.49 -3.24 -2.37
N ILE A 6 -10.30 -2.89 -2.85
CA ILE A 6 -9.02 -3.08 -2.17
C ILE A 6 -8.37 -1.73 -1.94
N VAL A 7 -8.09 -1.39 -0.68
CA VAL A 7 -7.42 -0.14 -0.33
C VAL A 7 -5.94 -0.39 -0.09
N LEU A 8 -5.09 0.42 -0.72
CA LEU A 8 -3.64 0.35 -0.61
C LEU A 8 -3.12 1.60 0.10
N VAL A 9 -2.68 1.44 1.34
CA VAL A 9 -2.24 2.52 2.22
C VAL A 9 -0.72 2.62 2.19
N THR A 10 -0.18 3.82 2.01
CA THR A 10 1.27 4.02 2.05
C THR A 10 1.85 3.75 3.45
N CYS A 11 3.06 3.18 3.51
CA CYS A 11 3.83 3.16 4.75
C CYS A 11 4.38 4.56 5.07
N VAL A 12 4.72 4.81 6.33
CA VAL A 12 5.32 6.09 6.76
C VAL A 12 6.66 5.92 7.47
N LYS A 13 7.41 7.03 7.59
CA LYS A 13 8.70 7.04 8.28
C LYS A 13 8.59 6.74 9.78
N PRO A 14 7.69 7.38 10.56
CA PRO A 14 7.59 7.10 11.99
C PRO A 14 7.07 5.68 12.22
N LYS A 15 7.76 4.95 13.11
CA LYS A 15 7.48 3.54 13.41
C LYS A 15 7.76 3.27 14.89
N ARG A 16 7.10 2.26 15.46
CA ARG A 16 7.51 1.68 16.74
C ARG A 16 8.93 1.10 16.62
N ASN A 17 9.65 1.07 17.73
CA ASN A 17 11.04 0.55 17.78
C ASN A 17 11.11 -0.97 18.06
N GLN A 18 10.02 -1.69 17.85
CA GLN A 18 9.92 -3.12 18.13
C GLN A 18 9.07 -3.82 17.07
N LYS A 19 9.33 -5.11 16.86
CA LYS A 19 8.46 -5.99 16.08
C LYS A 19 6.99 -5.81 16.47
N SER A 20 6.15 -5.55 15.48
CA SER A 20 4.71 -5.30 15.65
C SER A 20 3.98 -5.70 14.37
N ALA A 21 2.66 -5.95 14.46
CA ALA A 21 1.79 -6.01 13.29
C ALA A 21 1.95 -4.73 12.43
N ALA A 22 1.85 -4.83 11.11
CA ALA A 22 2.09 -3.71 10.22
C ALA A 22 1.18 -2.50 10.52
N LYS A 23 -0.09 -2.73 10.85
CA LYS A 23 -1.04 -1.67 11.27
C LYS A 23 -0.63 -0.94 12.54
N ASP A 24 0.15 -1.61 13.39
CA ASP A 24 0.60 -1.14 14.69
C ASP A 24 2.03 -0.57 14.64
N LEU A 25 2.83 -1.03 13.68
CA LEU A 25 4.21 -0.60 13.51
C LEU A 25 4.28 0.85 13.05
N TYR A 26 3.55 1.22 11.99
CA TYR A 26 3.61 2.57 11.43
C TYR A 26 2.80 3.55 12.28
N GLN A 27 3.31 4.77 12.45
CA GLN A 27 2.75 5.76 13.36
C GLN A 27 2.70 7.17 12.74
N GLY A 28 1.89 8.03 13.34
CA GLY A 28 1.81 9.45 12.99
C GLY A 28 0.49 9.81 12.32
N GLU A 29 0.17 11.10 12.37
CA GLU A 29 -1.14 11.64 12.00
C GLU A 29 -1.57 11.26 10.58
N LEU A 30 -0.66 11.35 9.60
CA LEU A 30 -0.95 10.96 8.22
C LEU A 30 -1.37 9.49 8.12
N PHE A 31 -0.63 8.58 8.74
CA PHE A 31 -0.94 7.15 8.66
C PHE A 31 -2.27 6.83 9.34
N GLU A 32 -2.52 7.43 10.49
CA GLU A 32 -3.78 7.28 11.22
C GLU A 32 -4.96 7.82 10.41
N GLN A 33 -4.83 8.99 9.77
CA GLN A 33 -5.86 9.55 8.89
C GLN A 33 -6.14 8.67 7.68
N LEU A 34 -5.10 8.18 6.99
CA LEU A 34 -5.26 7.30 5.83
C LEU A 34 -5.87 5.95 6.22
N MET A 35 -5.48 5.37 7.36
CA MET A 35 -6.09 4.14 7.87
C MET A 35 -7.56 4.34 8.26
N ASN A 36 -7.88 5.44 8.94
CA ASN A 36 -9.27 5.78 9.28
C ASN A 36 -10.12 5.96 8.02
N TYR A 37 -9.61 6.67 7.03
CA TYR A 37 -10.29 6.80 5.74
C TYR A 37 -10.44 5.46 5.04
N ALA A 38 -9.39 4.62 5.00
CA ALA A 38 -9.44 3.27 4.43
C ALA A 38 -10.56 2.43 5.05
N HIS A 39 -10.68 2.44 6.38
CA HIS A 39 -11.74 1.73 7.09
C HIS A 39 -13.13 2.31 6.79
N SER A 40 -13.27 3.65 6.68
CA SER A 40 -14.56 4.30 6.40
C SER A 40 -15.20 3.90 5.06
N LEU A 41 -14.39 3.41 4.11
CA LEU A 41 -14.87 2.94 2.82
C LEU A 41 -15.56 1.57 2.88
N ASN A 42 -15.52 0.87 4.02
CA ASN A 42 -15.95 -0.53 4.17
C ASN A 42 -15.43 -1.45 3.05
N PRO A 43 -14.10 -1.48 2.80
CA PRO A 43 -13.54 -2.26 1.71
C PRO A 43 -13.52 -3.75 2.03
N ASP A 44 -13.36 -4.59 1.00
CA ASP A 44 -13.15 -6.02 1.19
C ASP A 44 -11.80 -6.31 1.85
N GLN A 45 -10.75 -5.55 1.48
CA GLN A 45 -9.40 -5.72 2.01
C GLN A 45 -8.64 -4.39 2.09
N ILE A 46 -7.75 -4.29 3.08
CA ILE A 46 -6.80 -3.18 3.25
C ILE A 46 -5.39 -3.77 3.32
N PHE A 47 -4.47 -3.22 2.54
CA PHE A 47 -3.06 -3.57 2.59
C PHE A 47 -2.19 -2.33 2.74
N ILE A 48 -0.99 -2.52 3.29
CA ILE A 48 0.02 -1.48 3.39
C ILE A 48 1.08 -1.70 2.31
N LEU A 49 1.35 -0.66 1.52
CA LEU A 49 2.46 -0.59 0.59
C LEU A 49 3.74 -0.23 1.37
N SER A 50 4.50 -1.25 1.73
CA SER A 50 5.80 -1.15 2.38
C SER A 50 6.91 -1.01 1.37
N GLY A 51 7.77 -0.01 1.55
CA GLY A 51 8.98 0.10 0.73
C GLY A 51 9.85 -1.16 0.76
N LYS A 52 10.06 -1.75 1.95
CA LYS A 52 10.92 -2.93 2.13
C LYS A 52 10.19 -4.25 1.87
N HIS A 53 8.94 -4.35 2.32
CA HIS A 53 8.19 -5.60 2.33
C HIS A 53 7.15 -5.72 1.22
N HIS A 54 7.05 -4.72 0.34
CA HIS A 54 6.14 -4.68 -0.80
C HIS A 54 4.68 -4.58 -0.32
N LEU A 55 3.89 -5.65 -0.41
CA LEU A 55 2.51 -5.69 0.07
C LEU A 55 2.43 -6.37 1.45
N LEU A 56 1.86 -5.69 2.44
CA LEU A 56 1.65 -6.22 3.79
C LEU A 56 0.17 -6.30 4.14
N HIS A 57 -0.25 -7.43 4.71
CA HIS A 57 -1.49 -7.51 5.45
C HIS A 57 -1.35 -6.75 6.78
N LEU A 58 -2.45 -6.19 7.28
CA LEU A 58 -2.45 -5.37 8.51
C LEU A 58 -1.85 -6.10 9.71
N GLU A 59 -2.13 -7.41 9.83
CA GLU A 59 -1.66 -8.27 10.92
C GLU A 59 -0.26 -8.86 10.70
N THR A 60 0.40 -8.60 9.56
CA THR A 60 1.74 -9.14 9.32
C THR A 60 2.74 -8.51 10.29
N GLU A 61 3.37 -9.31 11.14
CA GLU A 61 4.40 -8.80 12.04
C GLU A 61 5.72 -8.53 11.31
N ILE A 62 6.28 -7.34 11.49
CA ILE A 62 7.54 -6.92 10.89
C ILE A 62 8.39 -6.13 11.89
N GLU A 63 9.71 -6.20 11.70
CA GLU A 63 10.68 -5.36 12.42
C GLU A 63 10.71 -3.93 11.84
N PRO A 64 11.03 -2.90 12.64
CA PRO A 64 11.26 -1.57 12.11
C PRO A 64 12.37 -1.54 11.06
N TYR A 65 12.22 -0.67 10.07
CA TYR A 65 13.19 -0.50 8.99
C TYR A 65 13.17 0.94 8.46
N ASP A 66 14.24 1.29 7.74
CA ASP A 66 14.35 2.55 7.02
C ASP A 66 14.59 2.29 5.53
N LEU A 67 13.54 2.48 4.73
CA LEU A 67 13.62 2.42 3.27
C LEU A 67 12.50 3.30 2.70
N ASN A 68 12.91 4.28 1.89
CA ASN A 68 12.01 5.21 1.21
C ASN A 68 12.14 5.01 -0.31
N LEU A 69 11.05 4.64 -0.97
CA LEU A 69 11.03 4.43 -2.42
C LEU A 69 11.24 5.72 -3.22
N ASN A 70 10.92 6.88 -2.64
CA ASN A 70 11.11 8.19 -3.28
C ASN A 70 12.58 8.51 -3.61
N HIS A 71 13.53 7.77 -3.00
CA HIS A 71 14.96 7.93 -3.24
C HIS A 71 15.58 6.76 -4.04
N GLN A 72 14.75 5.85 -4.55
CA GLN A 72 15.21 4.68 -5.30
C GLN A 72 15.29 4.98 -6.80
N SER A 73 16.12 4.22 -7.51
CA SER A 73 16.19 4.34 -8.97
C SER A 73 14.90 3.88 -9.64
N GLU A 74 14.71 4.26 -10.90
CA GLU A 74 13.54 3.84 -11.67
C GLU A 74 13.48 2.31 -11.84
N GLU A 75 14.63 1.65 -12.02
CA GLU A 75 14.73 0.20 -12.12
C GLU A 75 14.31 -0.48 -10.81
N ALA A 76 14.72 0.07 -9.67
CA ALA A 76 14.32 -0.45 -8.36
C ALA A 76 12.82 -0.27 -8.11
N LEU A 77 12.24 0.86 -8.54
CA LEU A 77 10.79 1.09 -8.47
C LEU A 77 9.99 0.12 -9.33
N ILE A 78 10.45 -0.17 -10.54
CA ILE A 78 9.83 -1.16 -11.43
C ILE A 78 9.92 -2.56 -10.79
N ALA A 79 11.08 -2.95 -10.28
CA ALA A 79 11.26 -4.25 -9.62
C ALA A 79 10.39 -4.40 -8.38
N TRP A 80 10.29 -3.35 -7.55
CA TRP A 80 9.39 -3.30 -6.39
C TRP A 80 7.93 -3.42 -6.83
N SER A 81 7.52 -2.67 -7.85
CA SER A 81 6.14 -2.67 -8.35
C SER A 81 5.72 -4.02 -8.89
N ASN A 82 6.62 -4.70 -9.62
CA ASN A 82 6.37 -6.05 -10.13
C ASN A 82 6.11 -7.06 -9.02
N LYS A 83 6.84 -6.97 -7.89
CA LYS A 83 6.60 -7.82 -6.72
C LYS A 83 5.24 -7.54 -6.08
N VAL A 84 4.87 -6.27 -5.92
CA VAL A 84 3.54 -5.89 -5.40
C VAL A 84 2.45 -6.43 -6.31
N LEU A 85 2.57 -6.27 -7.64
CA LEU A 85 1.58 -6.77 -8.60
C LEU A 85 1.45 -8.30 -8.56
N GLN A 86 2.56 -9.03 -8.41
CA GLN A 86 2.53 -10.48 -8.21
C GLN A 86 1.78 -10.88 -6.95
N GLN A 87 1.99 -10.18 -5.83
CA GLN A 87 1.28 -10.43 -4.57
C GLN A 87 -0.20 -10.08 -4.69
N LEU A 88 -0.55 -8.95 -5.30
CA LEU A 88 -1.95 -8.56 -5.52
C LEU A 88 -2.69 -9.56 -6.42
N ALA A 89 -2.05 -10.06 -7.47
CA ALA A 89 -2.64 -11.04 -8.39
C ALA A 89 -3.00 -12.39 -7.71
N GLN A 90 -2.43 -12.68 -6.53
CA GLN A 90 -2.78 -13.88 -5.76
C GLN A 90 -4.10 -13.73 -4.99
N ILE A 91 -4.57 -12.50 -4.77
CA ILE A 91 -5.71 -12.19 -3.88
C ILE A 91 -6.83 -11.40 -4.57
N ALA A 92 -6.57 -10.86 -5.76
CA ALA A 92 -7.42 -9.93 -6.50
C ALA A 92 -7.33 -10.13 -8.01
N ASP A 93 -8.41 -9.82 -8.73
CA ASP A 93 -8.39 -9.69 -10.19
C ASP A 93 -7.98 -8.25 -10.55
N LEU A 94 -6.70 -8.06 -10.89
CA LEU A 94 -6.11 -6.73 -11.17
C LEU A 94 -6.89 -5.90 -12.19
N ARG A 95 -7.64 -6.55 -13.09
CA ARG A 95 -8.39 -5.85 -14.16
C ARG A 95 -9.86 -5.62 -13.82
N LYS A 96 -10.40 -6.26 -12.79
CA LYS A 96 -11.82 -6.16 -12.42
C LYS A 96 -12.03 -5.48 -11.07
N ASP A 97 -11.22 -5.82 -10.08
CA ASP A 97 -11.34 -5.27 -8.74
C ASP A 97 -10.96 -3.78 -8.73
N LEU A 98 -11.55 -3.03 -7.81
CA LEU A 98 -11.30 -1.62 -7.60
C LEU A 98 -10.14 -1.42 -6.62
N PHE A 99 -9.10 -0.71 -7.05
CA PHE A 99 -7.97 -0.33 -6.20
C PHE A 99 -8.08 1.12 -5.75
N VAL A 100 -8.11 1.38 -4.45
CA VAL A 100 -8.05 2.74 -3.89
C VAL A 100 -6.64 3.00 -3.39
N TYR A 101 -5.92 3.87 -4.08
CA TYR A 101 -4.55 4.24 -3.72
C TYR A 101 -4.57 5.41 -2.74
N LEU A 102 -4.16 5.13 -1.50
CA LEU A 102 -3.86 6.12 -0.46
C LEU A 102 -2.34 6.24 -0.35
N THR A 103 -1.71 6.63 -1.46
CA THR A 103 -0.25 6.77 -1.59
C THR A 103 0.13 7.82 -2.62
N ASN A 104 1.37 8.30 -2.54
CA ASN A 104 1.94 9.26 -3.48
C ASN A 104 2.17 8.69 -4.88
N ASP A 105 2.57 9.56 -5.81
CA ASP A 105 2.77 9.24 -7.23
C ASP A 105 3.83 8.17 -7.45
N VAL A 106 4.94 8.24 -6.71
CA VAL A 106 6.07 7.31 -6.83
C VAL A 106 5.63 5.88 -6.58
N TYR A 107 4.88 5.63 -5.51
CA TYR A 107 4.46 4.28 -5.12
C TYR A 107 3.40 3.70 -6.06
N ARG A 108 2.54 4.52 -6.68
CA ARG A 108 1.49 4.02 -7.58
C ARG A 108 1.88 3.99 -9.06
N LYS A 109 2.95 4.70 -9.46
CA LYS A 109 3.33 4.94 -10.88
C LYS A 109 3.19 3.73 -11.79
N TYR A 110 3.72 2.58 -11.41
CA TYR A 110 3.67 1.35 -12.20
C TYR A 110 2.56 0.38 -11.79
N LEU A 111 1.98 0.56 -10.60
CA LEU A 111 0.85 -0.25 -10.14
C LEU A 111 -0.44 0.12 -10.89
N SER A 112 -0.71 1.43 -11.02
CA SER A 112 -1.92 1.94 -11.69
C SER A 112 -1.98 1.62 -13.17
N GLN A 113 -0.84 1.38 -13.81
CA GLN A 113 -0.76 0.93 -15.21
C GLN A 113 -1.35 -0.49 -15.41
N HIS A 114 -1.33 -1.30 -14.35
CA HIS A 114 -1.79 -2.70 -14.37
C HIS A 114 -3.10 -2.92 -13.60
N THR A 115 -3.61 -1.87 -12.96
CA THR A 115 -4.86 -1.86 -12.20
C THR A 115 -5.78 -0.77 -12.75
N PRO A 116 -6.38 -0.95 -13.93
CA PRO A 116 -7.09 0.11 -14.66
C PRO A 116 -8.31 0.66 -13.89
N ASN A 117 -8.87 -0.13 -12.97
CA ASN A 117 -9.97 0.31 -12.12
C ASN A 117 -9.40 0.83 -10.80
N PHE A 118 -9.06 2.11 -10.75
CA PHE A 118 -8.51 2.71 -9.53
C PHE A 118 -9.09 4.08 -9.19
N LYS A 119 -8.94 4.46 -7.91
CA LYS A 119 -9.24 5.79 -7.37
C LYS A 119 -8.04 6.31 -6.61
N VAL A 120 -7.82 7.63 -6.67
CA VAL A 120 -6.81 8.36 -5.88
C VAL A 120 -7.53 9.50 -5.18
N PRO A 121 -8.07 9.29 -3.98
CA PRO A 121 -8.93 10.27 -3.31
C PRO A 121 -8.19 11.52 -2.81
N PHE A 122 -6.88 11.40 -2.58
CA PHE A 122 -6.04 12.46 -2.03
C PHE A 122 -4.74 12.56 -2.81
N VAL A 123 -4.22 13.78 -2.91
CA VAL A 123 -2.82 14.00 -3.26
C VAL A 123 -2.00 13.88 -1.98
N ILE A 124 -0.96 13.05 -2.02
CA ILE A 124 -0.02 12.83 -0.92
C ILE A 124 1.35 13.14 -1.48
N ASP A 125 2.06 14.08 -0.86
CA ASP A 125 3.40 14.51 -1.25
C ASP A 125 4.49 13.61 -0.62
#